data_AF-A0A5N5IX42-F1
#
_entry.id   AF-A0A5N5IX42-F1
#
_cell.length_a   1.000
_cell.length_b   1.000
_cell.length_c   1.000
_cell.angle_alpha   90.00
_cell.angle_beta   90.00
_cell.angle_gamma   90.00
#
_symmetry.space_group_name_H-M   'P 1'
#
loop_
_entity.id
_entity.type
_entity.pdbx_description
1 polymer ?
#
loop_
_entity_poly.entity_id
_entity_poly.type
_entity_poly.pdbx_seq_one_letter_code
_entity_poly.pdbx_strand_id
1 'polypeptide(L)'
;MLLLADKETRRLDNAGLREGVGRACSIAQRPDKHGALEITSSTQECLLCTRDFCEKHKGTDENVCEINHTTYYQRHRQLPNVYPTLKARAETLKL
;
A
#
# COMPACT_ATOMS: atom_id res chain seq x y z
N MET A 1 -29.29 -12.84 -34.04
CA MET A 1 -29.47 -11.50 -33.43
C MET A 1 -29.28 -11.67 -31.93
N LEU A 2 -28.16 -11.18 -31.38
CA LEU A 2 -28.05 -10.01 -30.46
C LEU A 2 -28.75 -10.25 -29.10
N LEU A 3 -28.02 -10.47 -27.98
CA LEU A 3 -27.48 -9.46 -27.01
C LEU A 3 -28.64 -8.77 -26.21
N LEU A 4 -28.77 -8.70 -24.88
CA LEU A 4 -27.91 -8.57 -23.66
C LEU A 4 -28.73 -8.98 -22.40
N ALA A 5 -28.19 -9.65 -21.34
CA ALA A 5 -27.59 -9.12 -20.09
C ALA A 5 -28.58 -8.33 -19.17
N ASP A 6 -28.71 -8.45 -17.83
CA ASP A 6 -27.74 -8.62 -16.73
C ASP A 6 -28.42 -8.90 -15.36
N LYS A 7 -27.57 -9.23 -14.38
CA LYS A 7 -27.70 -9.14 -12.90
C LYS A 7 -27.99 -10.43 -12.14
N GLU A 8 -26.98 -11.29 -12.08
CA GLU A 8 -26.80 -12.17 -10.92
C GLU A 8 -25.55 -11.79 -10.12
N THR A 9 -25.86 -11.28 -8.93
CA THR A 9 -25.04 -11.18 -7.71
C THR A 9 -23.97 -12.26 -7.60
N ARG A 10 -22.70 -11.86 -7.59
CA ARG A 10 -21.60 -12.72 -7.12
C ARG A 10 -21.27 -12.42 -5.66
N ARG A 11 -21.84 -13.23 -4.77
CA ARG A 11 -21.30 -13.45 -3.42
C ARG A 11 -20.35 -14.64 -3.48
N LEU A 12 -19.09 -14.33 -3.16
CA LEU A 12 -18.09 -15.10 -2.39
C LEU A 12 -18.09 -16.63 -2.46
N ASP A 13 -17.01 -17.19 -3.02
CA ASP A 13 -16.22 -18.24 -2.38
C ASP A 13 -14.88 -18.48 -3.12
N ASN A 14 -13.79 -18.53 -2.36
CA ASN A 14 -12.63 -19.37 -2.66
C ASN A 14 -11.72 -19.42 -1.42
N ALA A 15 -11.99 -20.40 -0.54
CA ALA A 15 -11.05 -20.86 0.46
C ALA A 15 -10.24 -22.02 -0.17
N GLY A 16 -8.92 -21.83 -0.34
CA GLY A 16 -8.04 -22.83 -0.96
C GLY A 16 -6.56 -22.42 -1.04
N LEU A 17 -5.88 -22.48 0.12
CA LEU A 17 -4.43 -22.53 0.42
C LEU A 17 -3.41 -22.29 -0.73
N ARG A 18 -2.50 -21.30 -0.58
CA ARG A 18 -1.09 -21.37 -1.07
C ARG A 18 -0.23 -20.18 -0.61
N GLU A 19 1.02 -20.50 -0.28
CA GLU A 19 2.06 -19.66 0.31
C GLU A 19 2.35 -18.35 -0.46
N GLY A 20 2.58 -17.25 0.28
CA GLY A 20 3.23 -16.05 -0.24
C GLY A 20 2.37 -15.11 -1.09
N VAL A 21 1.29 -14.55 -0.54
CA VAL A 21 0.65 -13.38 -1.14
C VAL A 21 1.63 -12.21 -1.04
N GLY A 22 2.36 -11.92 -2.13
CA GLY A 22 3.08 -10.66 -2.26
C GLY A 22 2.10 -9.53 -1.99
N ARG A 23 2.38 -8.70 -0.97
CA ARG A 23 1.52 -7.56 -0.64
C ARG A 23 1.53 -6.61 -1.85
N ALA A 24 0.39 -6.05 -2.22
CA ALA A 24 0.34 -5.15 -3.36
C ALA A 24 0.85 -3.76 -2.97
N CYS A 25 1.64 -3.11 -3.84
CA CYS A 25 2.05 -1.73 -3.60
C CYS A 25 0.82 -0.83 -3.48
N SER A 26 0.64 -0.21 -2.33
CA SER A 26 -0.48 0.69 -2.01
C SER A 26 -0.41 2.03 -2.73
N ILE A 27 0.70 2.32 -3.42
CA ILE A 27 0.90 3.55 -4.20
C ILE A 27 0.54 3.29 -5.67
N ALA A 28 0.91 2.13 -6.20
CA ALA A 28 0.58 1.70 -7.56
C ALA A 28 -0.92 1.46 -7.79
N GLN A 29 -1.67 1.09 -6.75
CA GLN A 29 -3.12 0.86 -6.83
C GLN A 29 -3.95 2.14 -7.08
N ARG A 30 -3.30 3.32 -7.15
CA ARG A 30 -3.97 4.57 -7.48
C ARG A 30 -4.21 4.65 -8.99
N PRO A 31 -5.48 4.74 -9.46
CA PRO A 31 -5.85 4.64 -10.87
C PRO A 31 -5.32 5.81 -11.72
N ASP A 32 -4.88 6.90 -11.11
CA ASP A 32 -4.40 8.10 -11.78
C ASP A 32 -2.92 8.04 -12.24
N LYS A 33 -2.12 7.06 -11.80
CA LYS A 33 -0.67 7.06 -12.11
C LYS A 33 -0.13 5.85 -12.84
N HIS A 34 -0.65 4.64 -12.62
CA HIS A 34 -0.06 3.44 -13.24
C HIS A 34 -1.11 2.39 -13.57
N GLY A 35 -1.75 2.52 -14.74
CA GLY A 35 -2.88 1.68 -15.16
C GLY A 35 -2.57 0.22 -15.52
N ALA A 36 -1.32 -0.26 -15.48
CA ALA A 36 -1.01 -1.64 -15.89
C ALA A 36 0.41 -2.13 -15.55
N LEU A 37 1.05 -1.63 -14.49
CA LEU A 37 2.40 -2.11 -14.15
C LEU A 37 2.30 -3.37 -13.31
N GLU A 38 2.76 -4.49 -13.88
CA GLU A 38 2.88 -5.78 -13.22
C GLU A 38 3.49 -5.61 -11.82
N ILE A 39 2.71 -6.00 -10.80
CA ILE A 39 3.15 -6.04 -9.40
C ILE A 39 3.99 -7.31 -9.25
N THR A 40 5.14 -7.36 -9.91
CA THR A 40 6.07 -8.51 -9.90
C THR A 40 7.27 -8.29 -8.99
N SER A 41 7.38 -7.11 -8.38
CA SER A 41 8.48 -6.76 -7.47
C SER A 41 8.07 -6.97 -6.02
N SER A 42 9.03 -7.47 -5.23
CA SER A 42 8.98 -7.50 -3.78
C SER A 42 8.50 -6.16 -3.23
N THR A 43 7.50 -6.21 -2.37
CA THR A 43 7.05 -5.02 -1.63
C THR A 43 7.66 -5.00 -0.24
N GLN A 44 7.93 -3.79 0.23
CA GLN A 44 8.38 -3.51 1.59
C GLN A 44 7.32 -2.69 2.32
N GLU A 45 7.22 -2.87 3.64
CA GLU A 45 6.31 -2.08 4.48
C GLU A 45 7.01 -0.77 4.88
N CYS A 46 6.33 0.37 4.67
CA CYS A 46 6.87 1.67 5.05
C CYS A 46 6.91 1.85 6.56
N LEU A 47 8.08 2.18 7.12
CA LEU A 47 8.25 2.43 8.55
C LEU A 47 7.45 3.62 9.08
N LEU A 48 7.07 4.57 8.22
CA LEU A 48 6.42 5.83 8.60
C LEU A 48 4.90 5.82 8.40
N CYS A 49 4.38 5.03 7.47
CA CYS A 49 2.94 5.00 7.19
C CYS A 49 2.34 3.60 7.06
N THR A 50 3.12 2.56 7.35
CA THR A 50 2.74 1.13 7.34
C THR A 50 2.13 0.62 6.04
N ARG A 51 2.24 1.41 4.96
CA ARG A 51 1.79 1.03 3.61
C ARG A 51 2.87 0.20 2.94
N ASP A 52 2.45 -0.87 2.26
CA ASP A 52 3.34 -1.61 1.39
C ASP A 52 3.66 -0.80 0.12
N PHE A 53 4.92 -0.78 -0.27
CA PHE A 53 5.40 -0.11 -1.46
C PHE A 53 6.41 -0.99 -2.22
N CYS A 54 6.45 -0.87 -3.55
CA CYS A 54 7.44 -1.55 -4.38
C CYS A 54 8.67 -0.67 -4.58
N GLU A 55 9.75 -1.24 -5.12
CA GLU A 55 11.01 -0.52 -5.37
C GLU A 55 10.84 0.78 -6.17
N LYS A 56 9.89 0.83 -7.11
CA LYS A 56 9.60 2.03 -7.91
C LYS A 56 9.08 3.21 -7.09
N HIS A 57 8.42 2.93 -5.97
CA HIS A 57 7.86 3.93 -5.07
C HIS A 57 8.62 3.98 -3.74
N LYS A 58 9.85 3.48 -3.72
CA LYS A 58 10.78 3.65 -2.61
C LYS A 58 11.23 5.11 -2.58
N GLY A 59 11.18 5.71 -1.39
CA GLY A 59 11.71 7.05 -1.14
C GLY A 59 13.23 7.05 -1.07
N THR A 60 13.78 8.18 -0.61
CA THR A 60 15.22 8.32 -0.37
C THR A 60 15.74 7.45 0.77
N ASP A 61 14.91 7.20 1.78
CA ASP A 61 15.29 6.43 2.95
C ASP A 61 14.93 4.94 2.81
N GLU A 62 15.76 4.09 3.40
CA GLU A 62 15.52 2.65 3.43
C GLU A 62 14.21 2.32 4.17
N ASN A 63 13.40 1.43 3.60
CA ASN A 63 12.08 1.04 4.11
C ASN A 63 11.10 2.22 4.29
N VAL A 64 11.25 3.30 3.51
CA VAL A 64 10.32 4.44 3.48
C VAL A 64 9.83 4.64 2.05
N CYS A 65 8.52 4.79 1.87
CA CYS A 65 7.96 5.04 0.53
C CYS A 65 8.13 6.51 0.09
N GLU A 66 7.88 6.81 -1.18
CA GLU A 66 8.11 8.15 -1.77
C GLU A 66 7.11 9.24 -1.36
N ILE A 67 6.06 8.92 -0.60
CA ILE A 67 5.00 9.89 -0.29
C ILE A 67 5.48 10.96 0.70
N ASN A 68 4.82 12.12 0.70
CA ASN A 68 5.05 13.14 1.71
C ASN A 68 4.43 12.72 3.07
N HIS A 69 5.27 12.18 3.95
CA HIS A 69 4.87 11.68 5.26
C HIS A 69 4.39 12.78 6.22
N THR A 70 4.90 14.00 6.11
CA THR A 70 4.42 15.15 6.90
C THR A 70 2.94 15.42 6.61
N THR A 71 2.58 15.53 5.33
CA THR A 71 1.19 15.75 4.90
C THR A 71 0.31 14.54 5.22
N TYR A 72 0.83 13.32 5.01
CA TYR A 72 0.10 12.10 5.34
C TYR A 72 -0.21 12.02 6.83
N TYR A 73 0.77 12.24 7.69
CA TYR A 73 0.62 12.26 9.14
C TYR A 73 -0.42 13.30 9.59
N GLN A 74 -0.40 14.52 9.07
CA GLN A 74 -1.38 15.54 9.45
C GLN A 74 -2.83 15.10 9.21
N ARG A 75 -3.09 14.37 8.12
CA ARG A 75 -4.42 13.85 7.76
C ARG A 75 -4.81 12.58 8.50
N HIS A 76 -3.82 11.85 9.00
CA HIS A 76 -3.97 10.50 9.55
C HIS A 76 -3.36 10.36 10.96
N ARG A 77 -3.19 11.45 11.70
CA ARG A 77 -2.56 11.47 13.04
C ARG A 77 -3.27 10.59 14.08
N GLN A 78 -4.52 10.24 13.82
CA GLN A 78 -5.33 9.33 14.62
C GLN A 78 -5.02 7.86 14.38
N LEU A 79 -4.31 7.53 13.28
CA LEU A 79 -3.92 6.15 12.99
C LEU A 79 -2.70 5.77 13.84
N PRO A 80 -2.69 4.56 14.41
CA PRO A 80 -1.52 4.07 15.12
C PRO A 80 -0.35 3.85 14.16
N ASN A 81 0.88 3.97 14.66
CA ASN A 81 2.12 3.68 13.94
C ASN A 81 2.34 4.52 12.66
N VAL A 82 1.71 5.70 12.57
CA VAL A 82 1.98 6.68 11.51
C VAL A 82 2.82 7.82 12.07
N TYR A 83 3.92 8.13 11.39
CA TYR A 83 4.91 9.12 11.84
C TYR A 83 5.25 10.08 10.71
N PRO A 84 5.50 11.37 11.02
CA PRO A 84 5.88 12.35 10.00
C PRO A 84 7.33 12.16 9.52
N THR A 85 8.22 11.64 10.37
CA THR A 85 9.65 11.45 10.08
C THR A 85 10.22 10.23 10.82
N LEU A 86 11.37 9.73 10.36
CA LEU A 86 12.09 8.63 11.03
C LEU A 86 12.51 9.01 12.46
N LYS A 87 12.89 10.27 12.68
CA LYS A 87 13.20 10.80 14.01
C LYS A 87 12.00 10.69 14.94
N ALA A 88 10.82 11.15 14.51
CA ALA A 88 9.59 11.09 15.32
C ALA A 88 9.19 9.65 15.66
N ARG A 89 9.42 8.71 14.72
CA ARG A 89 9.25 7.28 14.96
C ARG A 89 10.21 6.78 16.04
N ALA A 90 11.50 7.09 15.92
CA ALA A 90 12.52 6.67 16.88
C ALA A 90 12.21 7.19 18.30
N GLU A 91 11.85 8.47 18.43
CA GLU A 91 11.44 9.09 19.69
C GLU A 91 10.23 8.38 20.32
N THR A 92 9.23 8.00 19.50
CA THR A 92 8.04 7.28 19.98
C THR A 92 8.37 5.87 20.46
N LEU A 93 9.27 5.18 19.76
CA LEU A 93 9.67 3.81 20.08
C LEU A 93 10.76 3.72 21.16
N LYS A 94 11.32 4.86 21.60
CA LYS A 94 12.46 4.93 22.53
C LYS A 94 13.66 4.09 22.05
N LEU A 95 13.85 4.02 20.73
CA LEU A 95 14.97 3.36 20.08
C LEU A 95 16.21 4.27 20.06
#